data_AF-A0A9N8ETS1-F1
#
_entry.id   AF-A0A9N8ETS1-F1
#
_cell.length_a   1.000
_cell.length_b   1.000
_cell.length_c   1.000
_cell.angle_alpha   90.00
_cell.angle_beta   90.00
_cell.angle_gamma   90.00
#
_symmetry.space_group_name_H-M   'P 1'
#
loop_
_entity.id
_entity.type
_entity.pdbx_description
1 polymer ?
#
loop_
_entity_poly.entity_id
_entity_poly.type
_entity_poly.pdbx_seq_one_letter_code
_entity_poly.pdbx_strand_id
1 'polypeptide(L)'
;MRGGNLKMSSDFTGAASSFFGNTRTAASLVLGTSLGALFALSSFSNSSRTPLEFFMVKAYRLLTWTAFVLSLNCVITCTVASAGILHGNFNPMAETATEFLLREFEYEFVALNWSMLVTLLMFIVLVTTRMLLEFNLLSDPNRSQTAKFVVLSAVALLAHLLSYINSTLCCWSNLWEMTVHMVQVVSSDTLKEPSSMKILSAVAACGSIYYGLSAALTPHTPPAATEQKPKAE
;
A
#
# COMPACT_ATOMS: atom_id res chain seq x y z
N MET A 1 -25.81 -1.90 53.05
CA MET A 1 -25.71 -1.29 51.70
C MET A 1 -24.35 -1.62 51.14
N ARG A 2 -24.27 -2.57 50.19
CA ARG A 2 -23.01 -2.97 49.53
C ARG A 2 -22.65 -1.87 48.53
N GLY A 3 -21.58 -1.12 48.80
CA GLY A 3 -20.96 -0.23 47.82
C GLY A 3 -20.44 -1.07 46.65
N GLY A 4 -21.18 -1.08 45.55
CA GLY A 4 -20.71 -1.69 44.31
C GLY A 4 -19.51 -0.88 43.80
N ASN A 5 -18.34 -1.51 43.74
CA ASN A 5 -17.22 -1.03 42.95
C ASN A 5 -17.68 -0.96 41.49
N LEU A 6 -18.18 0.20 41.07
CA LEU A 6 -18.33 0.55 39.67
C LEU A 6 -16.92 0.46 39.07
N LYS A 7 -16.63 -0.63 38.36
CA LYS A 7 -15.44 -0.73 37.52
C LYS A 7 -15.53 0.43 36.54
N MET A 8 -14.71 1.44 36.76
CA MET A 8 -14.56 2.58 35.86
C MET A 8 -14.14 1.99 34.51
N SER A 9 -15.02 2.04 33.51
CA SER A 9 -14.70 1.60 32.16
C SER A 9 -13.57 2.49 31.64
N SER A 10 -12.44 1.89 31.29
CA SER A 10 -11.31 2.60 30.72
C SER A 10 -11.72 3.28 29.41
N ASP A 11 -11.50 4.58 29.31
CA ASP A 11 -11.73 5.31 28.07
C ASP A 11 -10.56 5.08 27.10
N PHE A 12 -10.81 4.36 26.00
CA PHE A 12 -9.82 4.06 24.96
C PHE A 12 -9.84 5.05 23.79
N THR A 13 -10.65 6.10 23.86
CA THR A 13 -10.80 7.11 22.81
C THR A 13 -9.48 7.80 22.48
N GLY A 14 -8.68 8.12 23.50
CA GLY A 14 -7.35 8.72 23.31
C GLY A 14 -6.37 7.80 22.58
N ALA A 15 -6.39 6.50 22.88
CA ALA A 15 -5.54 5.52 22.21
C ALA A 15 -5.94 5.32 20.74
N ALA A 16 -7.25 5.24 20.46
CA ALA A 16 -7.78 5.16 19.10
C ALA A 16 -7.42 6.42 18.28
N SER A 17 -7.62 7.61 18.85
CA SER A 17 -7.24 8.88 18.21
C SER A 17 -5.73 8.94 17.90
N SER A 18 -4.88 8.50 18.83
CA SER A 18 -3.44 8.40 18.62
C SER A 18 -3.08 7.41 17.50
N PHE A 19 -3.72 6.23 17.45
CA PHE A 19 -3.53 5.26 16.38
C PHE A 19 -3.83 5.87 15.00
N PHE A 20 -4.99 6.49 14.82
CA PHE A 20 -5.37 7.12 13.55
C PHE A 20 -4.44 8.30 13.21
N GLY A 21 -4.04 9.11 14.19
CA GLY A 21 -3.14 10.24 14.01
C GLY A 21 -1.73 9.83 13.55
N ASN A 22 -1.14 8.82 14.20
CA ASN A 22 0.17 8.29 13.86
C ASN A 22 0.15 7.63 12.47
N THR A 23 -0.87 6.82 12.20
CA THR A 23 -1.05 6.15 10.90
C THR A 23 -1.21 7.15 9.77
N ARG A 24 -2.02 8.20 9.97
CA ARG A 24 -2.21 9.27 8.99
C ARG A 24 -0.89 9.97 8.66
N THR A 25 -0.10 10.29 9.68
CA THR A 25 1.19 10.99 9.50
C THR A 25 2.17 10.14 8.68
N ALA A 26 2.30 8.86 9.01
CA ALA A 26 3.13 7.93 8.25
C ALA A 26 2.65 7.79 6.79
N ALA A 27 1.34 7.63 6.58
CA ALA A 27 0.75 7.54 5.25
C ALA A 27 0.96 8.83 4.43
N SER A 28 0.85 10.01 5.04
CA SER A 28 1.11 11.29 4.37
C SER A 28 2.55 11.43 3.87
N LEU A 29 3.53 10.91 4.62
CA LEU A 29 4.93 10.88 4.18
C LEU A 29 5.08 10.00 2.93
N VAL A 30 4.54 8.77 2.97
CA VAL A 30 4.63 7.87 1.82
C VAL A 30 3.89 8.45 0.61
N LEU A 31 2.69 8.99 0.81
CA LEU A 31 1.91 9.68 -0.22
C LEU A 31 2.71 10.76 -0.93
N GLY A 32 3.39 11.63 -0.17
CA GLY A 32 4.22 12.71 -0.72
C GLY A 32 5.41 12.19 -1.51
N THR A 33 6.11 11.16 -0.98
CA THR A 33 7.25 10.55 -1.68
C THR A 33 6.83 9.84 -2.96
N SER A 34 5.71 9.10 -2.96
CA SER A 34 5.17 8.44 -4.13
C SER A 34 4.72 9.45 -5.19
N LEU A 35 4.10 10.57 -4.79
CA LEU A 35 3.73 11.64 -5.71
C LEU A 35 4.97 12.26 -6.38
N GLY A 36 6.03 12.56 -5.62
CA GLY A 36 7.29 13.05 -6.17
C GLY A 36 7.95 12.04 -7.11
N ALA A 37 7.88 10.75 -6.78
CA ALA A 37 8.37 9.67 -7.64
C ALA A 37 7.63 9.57 -8.98
N LEU A 38 6.32 9.84 -9.02
CA LEU A 38 5.54 9.87 -10.27
C LEU A 38 6.02 10.97 -11.23
N PHE A 39 6.35 12.15 -10.71
CA PHE A 39 6.87 13.25 -11.56
C PHE A 39 8.30 12.99 -12.06
N ALA A 40 9.15 12.42 -11.19
CA ALA A 40 10.51 12.02 -11.57
C ALA A 40 10.54 10.93 -12.66
N LEU A 41 9.44 10.21 -12.84
CA LEU A 41 9.37 9.06 -13.75
C LEU A 41 9.55 9.42 -15.24
N SER A 42 9.29 10.68 -15.58
CA SER A 42 9.43 11.25 -16.92
C SER A 42 10.85 11.15 -17.47
N SER A 43 11.87 11.16 -16.60
CA SER A 43 13.28 11.01 -17.00
C SER A 43 13.60 9.61 -17.54
N PHE A 44 12.79 8.61 -17.21
CA PHE A 44 13.03 7.23 -17.59
C PHE A 44 12.47 6.87 -18.98
N SER A 45 12.33 7.82 -19.92
CA SER A 45 11.76 7.57 -21.25
C SER A 45 12.78 7.22 -22.36
N ASN A 46 14.05 7.01 -22.02
CA ASN A 46 15.12 6.77 -23.01
C ASN A 46 14.98 5.41 -23.73
N SER A 47 15.27 5.41 -25.04
CA SER A 47 14.97 4.33 -25.98
C SER A 47 15.93 3.12 -25.99
N SER A 48 17.07 3.19 -25.28
CA SER A 48 18.13 2.19 -25.35
C SER A 48 18.22 1.32 -24.09
N ARG A 49 17.11 0.71 -23.67
CA ARG A 49 17.06 -0.12 -22.45
C ARG A 49 16.96 -1.60 -22.73
N THR A 50 17.51 -2.37 -21.79
CA THR A 50 17.34 -3.81 -21.80
C THR A 50 15.88 -4.20 -21.49
N PRO A 51 15.39 -5.37 -21.93
CA PRO A 51 14.05 -5.84 -21.61
C PRO A 51 13.77 -5.91 -20.09
N LEU A 52 14.80 -6.26 -19.32
CA LEU A 52 14.72 -6.33 -17.86
C LEU A 52 14.51 -4.94 -17.24
N GLU A 53 15.27 -3.93 -17.66
CA GLU A 53 15.08 -2.56 -17.19
C GLU A 53 13.70 -2.03 -17.55
N PHE A 54 13.20 -2.36 -18.74
CA PHE A 54 11.85 -1.97 -19.14
C PHE A 54 10.79 -2.62 -18.25
N PHE A 55 10.94 -3.90 -17.91
CA PHE A 55 10.08 -4.57 -16.94
C PHE A 55 10.17 -3.91 -15.55
N MET A 56 11.37 -3.59 -15.06
CA MET A 56 11.55 -2.92 -13.77
C MET A 56 10.95 -1.52 -13.75
N VAL A 57 11.05 -0.78 -14.84
CA VAL A 57 10.38 0.53 -14.99
C VAL A 57 8.87 0.35 -14.87
N LYS A 58 8.28 -0.58 -15.64
CA LYS A 58 6.84 -0.89 -15.55
C LYS A 58 6.41 -1.24 -14.13
N ALA A 59 7.13 -2.17 -13.48
CA ALA A 59 6.86 -2.57 -12.10
C ALA A 59 6.96 -1.38 -11.14
N TYR A 60 7.99 -0.54 -11.27
CA TYR A 60 8.15 0.67 -10.49
C TYR A 60 6.97 1.65 -10.67
N ARG A 61 6.46 1.85 -11.90
CA ARG A 61 5.29 2.71 -12.14
C ARG A 61 4.05 2.18 -11.42
N LEU A 62 3.78 0.88 -11.57
CA LEU A 62 2.63 0.22 -10.95
C LEU A 62 2.72 0.29 -9.43
N LEU A 63 3.87 -0.08 -8.84
CA LEU A 63 4.10 -0.01 -7.40
C LEU A 63 3.98 1.41 -6.85
N THR A 64 4.52 2.41 -7.55
CA THR A 64 4.43 3.82 -7.13
C THR A 64 2.98 4.28 -7.13
N TRP A 65 2.21 3.92 -8.17
CA TRP A 65 0.79 4.26 -8.25
C TRP A 65 -0.03 3.57 -7.16
N THR A 66 0.18 2.26 -6.95
CA THR A 66 -0.51 1.51 -5.89
C THR A 66 -0.18 2.07 -4.51
N ALA A 67 1.08 2.36 -4.21
CA ALA A 67 1.49 2.96 -2.94
C ALA A 67 0.86 4.34 -2.73
N PHE A 68 0.77 5.16 -3.78
CA PHE A 68 0.09 6.46 -3.74
C PHE A 68 -1.40 6.29 -3.39
N VAL A 69 -2.12 5.40 -4.08
CA VAL A 69 -3.56 5.18 -3.86
C VAL A 69 -3.83 4.61 -2.46
N LEU A 70 -3.06 3.62 -2.01
CA LEU A 70 -3.21 3.04 -0.66
C LEU A 70 -2.91 4.07 0.43
N SER A 71 -1.87 4.89 0.26
CA SER A 71 -1.54 5.96 1.21
C SER A 71 -2.63 7.04 1.26
N LEU A 72 -3.19 7.40 0.10
CA LEU A 72 -4.29 8.37 0.03
C LEU A 72 -5.54 7.82 0.73
N ASN A 73 -5.86 6.54 0.48
CA ASN A 73 -6.93 5.84 1.18
C ASN A 73 -6.71 5.89 2.70
N CYS A 74 -5.50 5.61 3.19
CA CYS A 74 -5.19 5.72 4.62
C CYS A 74 -5.45 7.12 5.19
N VAL A 75 -4.99 8.17 4.50
CA VAL A 75 -5.17 9.55 4.97
C VAL A 75 -6.64 9.92 5.08
N ILE A 76 -7.44 9.55 4.08
CA ILE A 76 -8.90 9.80 4.05
C ILE A 76 -9.58 9.00 5.16
N THR A 77 -9.34 7.69 5.24
CA THR A 77 -9.96 6.80 6.23
C THR A 77 -9.61 7.21 7.67
N CYS A 78 -8.35 7.55 7.96
CA CYS A 78 -7.98 8.09 9.28
C CYS A 78 -8.72 9.39 9.61
N THR A 79 -8.94 10.26 8.62
CA THR A 79 -9.62 11.55 8.82
C THR A 79 -11.11 11.33 9.09
N VAL A 80 -11.75 10.44 8.36
CA VAL A 80 -13.15 10.04 8.59
C VAL A 80 -13.30 9.37 9.96
N ALA A 81 -12.43 8.41 10.30
CA ALA A 81 -12.45 7.73 11.61
C ALA A 81 -12.26 8.71 12.77
N SER A 82 -11.32 9.66 12.64
CA SER A 82 -11.07 10.70 13.66
C SER A 82 -12.30 11.59 13.85
N ALA A 83 -12.99 11.95 12.76
CA ALA A 83 -14.26 12.68 12.85
C ALA A 83 -15.37 11.82 13.49
N GLY A 84 -15.42 10.53 13.18
CA GLY A 84 -16.31 9.56 13.82
C GLY A 84 -16.15 9.51 15.34
N ILE A 85 -14.89 9.46 15.81
CA ILE A 85 -14.58 9.52 17.25
C ILE A 85 -15.09 10.81 17.88
N LEU A 86 -14.98 11.96 17.21
CA LEU A 86 -15.45 13.23 17.77
C LEU A 86 -16.97 13.28 18.00
N HIS A 87 -17.75 12.47 17.27
CA HIS A 87 -19.19 12.39 17.48
C HIS A 87 -19.57 11.66 18.78
N GLY A 88 -18.68 10.86 19.37
CA GLY A 88 -18.91 10.21 20.67
C GLY A 88 -19.99 9.13 20.70
N ASN A 89 -20.54 8.73 19.54
CA ASN A 89 -21.63 7.75 19.44
C ASN A 89 -21.11 6.30 19.39
N PHE A 90 -20.29 5.90 20.36
CA PHE A 90 -19.73 4.55 20.44
C PHE A 90 -19.90 3.96 21.84
N ASN A 91 -19.89 2.63 21.93
CA ASN A 91 -19.95 1.95 23.21
C ASN A 91 -18.57 1.96 23.89
N PRO A 92 -18.38 2.56 25.08
CA PRO A 92 -17.08 2.62 25.75
C PRO A 92 -16.65 1.31 26.41
N MET A 93 -17.50 0.27 26.43
CA MET A 93 -17.26 -0.98 27.16
C MET A 93 -16.32 -1.95 26.41
N ALA A 94 -15.06 -1.59 26.19
CA ALA A 94 -14.06 -2.50 25.64
C ALA A 94 -13.05 -2.90 26.73
N GLU A 95 -12.43 -4.09 26.64
CA GLU A 95 -11.36 -4.49 27.55
C GLU A 95 -10.00 -3.92 27.10
N THR A 96 -9.83 -3.72 25.80
CA THR A 96 -8.61 -3.19 25.19
C THR A 96 -8.88 -2.20 24.06
N ALA A 97 -7.88 -1.38 23.72
CA ALA A 97 -7.97 -0.45 22.58
C ALA A 97 -8.16 -1.16 21.23
N THR A 98 -7.55 -2.34 21.05
CA THR A 98 -7.71 -3.16 19.84
C THR A 98 -9.13 -3.67 19.71
N GLU A 99 -9.72 -4.16 20.81
CA GLU A 99 -11.12 -4.61 20.83
C GLU A 99 -12.07 -3.45 20.57
N PHE A 100 -11.82 -2.27 21.14
CA PHE A 100 -12.58 -1.04 20.86
C PHE A 100 -12.56 -0.70 19.37
N LEU A 101 -11.38 -0.71 18.74
CA LEU A 101 -11.22 -0.42 17.31
C LEU A 101 -11.90 -1.48 16.43
N LEU A 102 -11.76 -2.76 16.75
CA LEU A 102 -12.43 -3.83 16.00
C LEU A 102 -13.95 -3.78 16.12
N ARG A 103 -14.49 -3.38 17.27
CA ARG A 103 -15.94 -3.36 17.48
C ARG A 103 -16.61 -2.15 16.84
N GLU A 104 -16.04 -0.96 17.04
CA GLU A 104 -16.70 0.30 16.65
C GLU A 104 -16.21 0.82 15.29
N PHE A 105 -15.00 0.44 14.86
CA PHE A 105 -14.32 0.94 13.67
C PHE A 105 -13.66 -0.20 12.88
N GLU A 106 -14.36 -1.33 12.73
CA GLU A 106 -13.78 -2.55 12.14
C GLU A 106 -13.16 -2.26 10.77
N TYR A 107 -13.92 -1.63 9.88
CA TYR A 107 -13.46 -1.32 8.54
C TYR A 107 -12.22 -0.44 8.55
N GLU A 108 -12.25 0.67 9.28
CA GLU A 108 -11.15 1.62 9.33
C GLU A 108 -9.91 0.98 9.94
N PHE A 109 -10.06 0.22 11.03
CA PHE A 109 -8.95 -0.47 11.68
C PHE A 109 -8.28 -1.50 10.76
N VAL A 110 -9.07 -2.37 10.13
CA VAL A 110 -8.55 -3.41 9.23
C VAL A 110 -7.94 -2.79 7.98
N ALA A 111 -8.64 -1.85 7.34
CA ALA A 111 -8.20 -1.19 6.12
C ALA A 111 -6.90 -0.43 6.31
N LEU A 112 -6.76 0.30 7.43
CA LEU A 112 -5.57 1.09 7.73
C LEU A 112 -4.36 0.24 8.04
N ASN A 113 -4.49 -0.76 8.93
CA ASN A 113 -3.39 -1.66 9.23
C ASN A 113 -2.94 -2.39 7.96
N TRP A 114 -3.88 -2.90 7.16
CA TRP A 114 -3.55 -3.63 5.93
C TRP A 114 -2.85 -2.70 4.93
N SER A 115 -3.45 -1.54 4.66
CA SER A 115 -2.93 -0.58 3.68
C SER A 115 -1.56 -0.06 4.10
N MET A 116 -1.32 0.26 5.39
CA MET A 116 0.00 0.73 5.83
C MET A 116 1.08 -0.35 5.73
N LEU A 117 0.79 -1.58 6.17
CA LEU A 117 1.76 -2.68 6.09
C LEU A 117 2.13 -2.99 4.64
N VAL A 118 1.14 -3.11 3.75
CA VAL A 118 1.36 -3.35 2.33
C VAL A 118 2.14 -2.19 1.69
N THR A 119 1.78 -0.95 2.01
CA THR A 119 2.45 0.23 1.48
C THR A 119 3.91 0.31 1.93
N LEU A 120 4.23 0.01 3.20
CA LEU A 120 5.62 -0.01 3.69
C LEU A 120 6.46 -1.06 2.97
N LEU A 121 5.93 -2.27 2.77
CA LEU A 121 6.61 -3.33 2.02
C LEU A 121 6.83 -2.91 0.56
N MET A 122 5.82 -2.33 -0.09
CA MET A 122 5.93 -1.79 -1.45
C MET A 122 6.95 -0.66 -1.54
N PHE A 123 7.04 0.20 -0.52
CA PHE A 123 7.98 1.31 -0.49
C PHE A 123 9.44 0.83 -0.50
N ILE A 124 9.75 -0.26 0.21
CA ILE A 124 11.09 -0.88 0.15
C ILE A 124 11.41 -1.35 -1.26
N VAL A 125 10.49 -2.09 -1.90
CA VAL A 125 10.65 -2.55 -3.29
C VAL A 125 10.82 -1.37 -4.25
N LEU A 126 10.05 -0.29 -4.05
CA LEU A 126 10.12 0.94 -4.83
C LEU A 126 11.50 1.60 -4.72
N VAL A 127 12.03 1.77 -3.52
CA VAL A 127 13.35 2.36 -3.29
C VAL A 127 14.45 1.50 -3.90
N THR A 128 14.40 0.17 -3.71
CA THR A 128 15.36 -0.76 -4.32
C THR A 128 15.32 -0.69 -5.85
N THR A 129 14.12 -0.69 -6.43
CA THR A 129 13.96 -0.61 -7.89
C THR A 129 14.46 0.72 -8.42
N ARG A 130 14.19 1.83 -7.73
CA ARG A 130 14.72 3.14 -8.08
C ARG A 130 16.24 3.16 -8.04
N MET A 131 16.87 2.61 -7.01
CA MET A 131 18.33 2.53 -6.92
C MET A 131 18.92 1.74 -8.10
N LEU A 132 18.32 0.61 -8.47
CA LEU A 132 18.78 -0.20 -9.60
C LEU A 132 18.70 0.57 -10.94
N LEU A 133 17.61 1.32 -11.14
CA LEU A 133 17.37 2.10 -12.36
C LEU A 133 18.21 3.39 -12.43
N GLU A 134 18.24 4.18 -11.35
CA GLU A 134 18.92 5.49 -11.32
C GLU A 134 20.44 5.35 -11.49
N PHE A 135 21.04 4.34 -10.85
CA PHE A 135 22.48 4.10 -10.92
C PHE A 135 22.90 3.18 -12.08
N ASN A 136 21.96 2.83 -12.96
CA ASN A 136 22.15 1.92 -14.09
C ASN A 136 22.88 0.62 -13.70
N LEU A 137 22.56 0.06 -12.53
CA LEU A 137 23.27 -1.09 -11.97
C LEU A 137 23.07 -2.38 -12.78
N LEU A 138 22.04 -2.41 -13.63
CA LEU A 138 21.68 -3.55 -14.48
C LEU A 138 22.34 -3.50 -15.86
N SER A 139 22.63 -2.30 -16.35
CA SER A 139 23.25 -2.09 -17.67
C SER A 139 24.77 -2.31 -17.66
N ASP A 140 25.45 -1.89 -16.59
CA ASP A 140 26.91 -1.97 -16.51
C ASP A 140 27.37 -3.33 -15.93
N PRO A 141 28.06 -4.19 -16.71
CA PRO A 141 28.52 -5.49 -16.23
C PRO A 141 29.48 -5.37 -15.02
N ASN A 142 30.24 -4.28 -14.92
CA ASN A 142 31.15 -4.05 -13.79
C ASN A 142 30.41 -3.81 -12.47
N ARG A 143 29.13 -3.38 -12.53
CA ARG A 143 28.29 -3.08 -11.36
C ARG A 143 27.35 -4.22 -10.99
N SER A 144 27.40 -5.34 -11.70
CA SER A 144 26.51 -6.49 -11.47
C SER A 144 26.58 -7.03 -10.04
N GLN A 145 27.77 -7.04 -9.42
CA GLN A 145 27.91 -7.49 -8.02
C GLN A 145 27.22 -6.54 -7.04
N THR A 146 27.32 -5.23 -7.26
CA THR A 146 26.59 -4.22 -6.47
C THR A 146 25.09 -4.38 -6.64
N ALA A 147 24.60 -4.62 -7.86
CA ALA A 147 23.18 -4.88 -8.12
C ALA A 147 22.68 -6.10 -7.32
N LYS A 148 23.42 -7.22 -7.36
CA LYS A 148 23.10 -8.44 -6.61
C LYS A 148 23.09 -8.18 -5.10
N PHE A 149 24.08 -7.46 -4.58
CA PHE A 149 24.14 -7.10 -3.18
C PHE A 149 22.92 -6.26 -2.74
N VAL A 150 22.54 -5.25 -3.52
CA VAL A 150 21.37 -4.40 -3.26
C VAL A 150 20.08 -5.23 -3.26
N VAL A 151 19.89 -6.09 -4.27
CA VAL A 151 18.70 -6.95 -4.38
C VAL A 151 18.64 -7.95 -3.22
N LEU A 152 19.73 -8.66 -2.93
CA LEU A 152 19.77 -9.64 -1.84
C LEU A 152 19.54 -9.00 -0.47
N SER A 153 20.12 -7.81 -0.23
CA SER A 153 19.90 -7.06 1.01
C SER A 153 18.45 -6.62 1.16
N ALA A 154 17.83 -6.14 0.09
CA ALA A 154 16.41 -5.76 0.09
C ALA A 154 15.49 -6.97 0.31
N VAL A 155 15.78 -8.11 -0.33
CA VAL A 155 15.03 -9.36 -0.13
C VAL A 155 15.16 -9.86 1.31
N ALA A 156 16.37 -9.83 1.88
CA ALA A 156 16.58 -10.20 3.27
C ALA A 156 15.80 -9.30 4.23
N LEU A 157 15.80 -7.98 4.00
CA LEU A 157 15.01 -7.04 4.79
C LEU A 157 13.50 -7.31 4.66
N LEU A 158 12.99 -7.50 3.45
CA LEU A 158 11.58 -7.82 3.21
C LEU A 158 11.16 -9.12 3.89
N ALA A 159 11.96 -10.18 3.79
CA ALA A 159 11.69 -11.45 4.44
C ALA A 159 11.67 -11.30 5.97
N HIS A 160 12.61 -10.54 6.54
CA HIS A 160 12.65 -10.27 7.96
C HIS A 160 11.42 -9.48 8.43
N LEU A 161 11.08 -8.39 7.75
CA LEU A 161 9.92 -7.56 8.10
C LEU A 161 8.61 -8.32 7.94
N LEU A 162 8.46 -9.11 6.87
CA LEU A 162 7.27 -9.94 6.68
C LEU A 162 7.13 -11.00 7.79
N SER A 163 8.24 -11.62 8.19
CA SER A 163 8.26 -12.54 9.33
C SER A 163 7.87 -11.84 10.64
N TYR A 164 8.39 -10.63 10.87
CA TYR A 164 8.07 -9.83 12.06
C TYR A 164 6.60 -9.39 12.09
N ILE A 165 6.06 -8.95 10.94
CA ILE A 165 4.65 -8.60 10.81
C ILE A 165 3.79 -9.83 11.14
N ASN A 166 4.07 -10.98 10.51
CA ASN A 166 3.29 -12.19 10.76
C ASN A 166 3.35 -12.67 12.21
N SER A 167 4.45 -12.44 12.95
CA SER A 167 4.55 -12.81 14.36
C SER A 167 3.94 -11.79 15.33
N THR A 168 3.64 -10.57 14.89
CA THR A 168 3.13 -9.48 15.74
C THR A 168 1.68 -9.09 15.47
N LEU A 169 1.05 -9.66 14.44
CA LEU A 169 -0.38 -9.49 14.21
C LEU A 169 -1.18 -10.11 15.36
N CYS A 170 -1.99 -9.29 16.04
CA CYS A 170 -2.77 -9.73 17.21
C CYS A 170 -4.04 -10.50 16.82
N CYS A 171 -4.62 -10.21 15.65
CA CYS A 171 -5.97 -10.68 15.28
C CYS A 171 -5.98 -11.63 14.07
N TRP A 172 -4.84 -11.80 13.40
CA TRP A 172 -4.69 -12.64 12.21
C TRP A 172 -3.40 -13.44 12.34
N SER A 173 -3.38 -14.68 11.84
CA SER A 173 -2.18 -15.51 11.94
C SER A 173 -1.05 -15.04 11.00
N ASN A 174 -1.42 -14.33 9.93
CA ASN A 174 -0.50 -13.78 8.93
C ASN A 174 -1.15 -12.66 8.10
N LEU A 175 -0.33 -11.93 7.34
CA LEU A 175 -0.76 -10.82 6.47
C LEU A 175 -1.73 -11.27 5.36
N TRP A 176 -1.66 -12.53 4.94
CA TRP A 176 -2.57 -13.07 3.93
C TRP A 176 -3.99 -13.24 4.47
N GLU A 177 -4.16 -13.81 5.67
CA GLU A 177 -5.46 -13.89 6.35
C GLU A 177 -6.07 -12.51 6.57
N MET A 178 -5.25 -11.54 6.96
CA MET A 178 -5.68 -10.15 7.07
C MET A 178 -6.16 -9.57 5.73
N THR A 179 -5.49 -9.92 4.62
CA THR A 179 -5.90 -9.51 3.27
C THR A 179 -7.25 -10.12 2.89
N VAL A 180 -7.47 -11.40 3.20
CA VAL A 180 -8.75 -12.08 2.99
C VAL A 180 -9.84 -11.42 3.83
N HIS A 181 -9.57 -11.14 5.12
CA HIS A 181 -10.51 -10.45 6.00
C HIS A 181 -10.86 -9.05 5.46
N MET A 182 -9.87 -8.29 5.01
CA MET A 182 -10.10 -6.98 4.39
C MET A 182 -11.03 -7.06 3.18
N VAL A 183 -10.83 -8.04 2.29
CA VAL A 183 -11.71 -8.28 1.15
C VAL A 183 -13.12 -8.67 1.60
N GLN A 184 -13.25 -9.49 2.64
CA GLN A 184 -14.54 -9.89 3.21
C GLN A 184 -15.28 -8.69 3.82
N VAL A 185 -14.61 -7.83 4.58
CA VAL A 185 -15.19 -6.62 5.17
C VAL A 185 -15.68 -5.68 4.07
N VAL A 186 -14.85 -5.39 3.06
CA VAL A 186 -15.21 -4.54 1.90
C VAL A 186 -16.41 -5.12 1.15
N SER A 187 -16.41 -6.43 0.89
CA SER A 187 -17.48 -7.09 0.15
C SER A 187 -18.78 -7.09 0.96
N SER A 188 -18.72 -7.37 2.26
CA SER A 188 -19.88 -7.39 3.15
C SER A 188 -20.50 -6.01 3.28
N ASP A 189 -19.69 -4.96 3.44
CA ASP A 189 -20.15 -3.58 3.52
C ASP A 189 -20.79 -3.09 2.19
N THR A 190 -20.22 -3.51 1.06
CA THR A 190 -20.76 -3.21 -0.28
C THR A 190 -22.10 -3.90 -0.51
N LEU A 191 -22.27 -5.14 -0.01
CA LEU A 191 -23.49 -5.94 -0.21
C LEU A 191 -24.62 -5.54 0.74
N LYS A 192 -24.32 -5.14 1.98
CA LYS A 192 -25.33 -4.72 2.97
C LYS A 192 -26.01 -3.41 2.58
N GLU A 193 -25.24 -2.46 2.07
CA GLU A 193 -25.72 -1.13 1.70
C GLU A 193 -25.29 -0.77 0.27
N PRO A 194 -25.99 -1.31 -0.76
CA PRO A 194 -25.62 -1.12 -2.15
C PRO A 194 -25.89 0.32 -2.59
N SER A 195 -24.94 1.21 -2.35
CA SER A 195 -24.91 2.52 -2.99
C SER A 195 -24.26 2.41 -4.37
N SER A 196 -24.74 3.20 -5.34
CA SER A 196 -24.18 3.22 -6.70
C SER A 196 -22.67 3.53 -6.70
N MET A 197 -22.21 4.33 -5.74
CA MET A 197 -20.79 4.67 -5.58
C MET A 197 -19.95 3.50 -5.08
N LYS A 198 -20.45 2.68 -4.13
CA LYS A 198 -19.74 1.47 -3.66
C LYS A 198 -19.59 0.46 -4.80
N ILE A 199 -20.65 0.26 -5.60
CA ILE A 199 -20.62 -0.64 -6.76
C ILE A 199 -19.62 -0.14 -7.81
N LEU A 200 -19.67 1.15 -8.15
CA LEU A 200 -18.73 1.75 -9.10
C LEU A 200 -17.29 1.60 -8.63
N SER A 201 -17.02 1.83 -7.33
CA SER A 201 -15.71 1.65 -6.73
C SER A 201 -15.22 0.21 -6.83
N ALA A 202 -16.08 -0.77 -6.53
CA ALA A 202 -15.74 -2.19 -6.65
C ALA A 202 -15.41 -2.60 -8.10
N VAL A 203 -16.20 -2.14 -9.07
CA VAL A 203 -15.96 -2.39 -10.50
C VAL A 203 -14.65 -1.74 -10.94
N ALA A 204 -14.39 -0.49 -10.52
CA ALA A 204 -13.15 0.21 -10.82
C ALA A 204 -11.93 -0.48 -10.19
N ALA A 205 -12.06 -0.99 -8.96
CA ALA A 205 -11.01 -1.75 -8.29
C ALA A 205 -10.68 -3.03 -9.07
N CYS A 206 -11.68 -3.85 -9.41
CA CYS A 206 -11.50 -5.05 -10.24
C CYS A 206 -10.88 -4.72 -11.61
N GLY A 207 -11.37 -3.67 -12.27
CA GLY A 207 -10.81 -3.18 -13.53
C GLY A 207 -9.34 -2.79 -13.39
N SER A 208 -8.97 -2.06 -12.33
CA SER A 208 -7.59 -1.64 -12.10
C SER A 208 -6.64 -2.82 -11.86
N ILE A 209 -7.09 -3.86 -11.14
CA ILE A 209 -6.33 -5.10 -10.96
C ILE A 209 -6.15 -5.80 -12.31
N TYR A 210 -7.23 -5.96 -13.08
CA TYR A 210 -7.19 -6.60 -14.39
C TYR A 210 -6.22 -5.88 -15.36
N TYR A 211 -6.38 -4.57 -15.54
CA TYR A 211 -5.54 -3.78 -16.43
C TYR A 211 -4.10 -3.66 -15.91
N GLY A 212 -3.90 -3.57 -14.60
CA GLY A 212 -2.57 -3.57 -13.98
C GLY A 212 -1.80 -4.86 -14.23
N LEU A 213 -2.44 -6.01 -14.02
CA LEU A 213 -1.86 -7.33 -14.31
C LEU A 213 -1.61 -7.51 -15.81
N SER A 214 -2.57 -7.13 -16.65
CA SER A 214 -2.42 -7.19 -18.12
C SER A 214 -1.22 -6.34 -18.59
N ALA A 215 -1.09 -5.11 -18.08
CA ALA A 215 0.03 -4.23 -18.41
C ALA A 215 1.40 -4.77 -17.94
N ALA A 216 1.43 -5.43 -16.78
CA ALA A 216 2.62 -6.06 -16.23
C ALA A 216 3.05 -7.29 -17.05
N LEU A 217 2.09 -8.10 -17.51
CA LEU A 217 2.35 -9.34 -18.25
C LEU A 217 2.61 -9.12 -19.75
N THR A 218 2.14 -8.01 -20.33
CA THR A 218 2.33 -7.74 -21.76
C THR A 218 3.82 -7.51 -22.05
N PRO A 219 4.48 -8.39 -22.83
CA PRO A 219 5.89 -8.22 -23.19
C PRO A 219 6.07 -6.93 -24.00
N HIS A 220 7.21 -6.27 -23.81
CA HIS A 220 7.51 -5.09 -24.61
C HIS A 220 7.89 -5.49 -26.02
N THR A 221 6.98 -5.28 -26.97
CA THR A 221 7.32 -5.32 -28.38
C THR A 221 8.04 -4.03 -28.72
N PRO A 222 9.35 -4.04 -29.08
CA PRO A 222 10.01 -2.84 -29.54
C PRO A 222 9.25 -2.27 -30.75
N PRO A 223 9.13 -0.94 -30.87
CA PRO A 223 8.52 -0.35 -32.06
C PRO A 223 9.24 -0.92 -33.28
N ALA A 224 8.46 -1.43 -34.24
CA ALA A 224 9.01 -1.93 -35.50
C ALA A 224 9.97 -0.87 -36.02
N ALA A 225 11.23 -1.25 -36.24
CA ALA A 225 12.26 -0.32 -36.68
C ALA A 225 11.74 0.40 -37.92
N THR A 226 11.32 1.66 -37.76
CA THR A 226 10.87 2.46 -38.87
C THR A 226 12.09 2.63 -39.75
N GLU A 227 12.06 1.93 -40.87
CA GLU A 227 13.09 1.98 -41.89
C GLU A 227 13.31 3.46 -42.21
N GLN A 228 14.42 4.02 -41.72
CA GLN A 228 14.78 5.40 -42.00
C GLN A 228 15.06 5.45 -43.49
N LYS A 229 14.05 5.86 -44.28
CA LYS A 229 14.23 6.13 -45.70
C LYS A 229 15.40 7.12 -45.81
N PRO A 230 16.46 6.78 -46.55
CA PRO A 230 17.59 7.68 -46.73
C PRO A 230 17.05 8.99 -47.28
N LYS A 231 17.40 10.11 -46.63
CA LYS A 231 17.17 11.44 -47.22
C LYS A 231 17.99 11.47 -48.51
N ALA A 232 17.30 11.53 -49.64
CA ALA A 232 17.94 11.83 -50.91
C ALA A 232 18.48 13.26 -50.83
N GLU A 233 19.78 13.41 -51.08
CA GLU A 233 20.48 14.69 -51.20
C GLU A 233 20.08 15.44 -52.48
#